data_AF-A0A961J6E9-F1
#
_entry.id   AF-A0A961J6E9-F1
#
_cell.length_a   1.000
_cell.length_b   1.000
_cell.length_c   1.000
_cell.angle_alpha   90.00
_cell.angle_beta   90.00
_cell.angle_gamma   90.00
#
_symmetry.space_group_name_H-M   'P 1'
#
loop_
_entity.id
_entity.type
_entity.pdbx_description
1 polymer ?
#
loop_
_entity_poly.entity_id
_entity_poly.type
_entity_poly.pdbx_seq_one_letter_code
_entity_poly.pdbx_strand_id
1 'polypeptide(L)' 'MNWSEVTCNWPAALARLQVRFPHIDRTEFSEPPTDRRHLARHLAERHDLTQFEADEELRDWLYVEALARQVPAQGD' A
#
# COMPACT_ATOMS: atom_id res chain seq x y z
N MET A 1 -0.91 2.84 -10.94
CA MET A 1 -0.18 1.64 -10.50
C MET A 1 -1.23 0.67 -10.02
N ASN A 2 -1.30 -0.49 -10.65
CA ASN A 2 -2.29 -1.52 -10.30
C ASN A 2 -1.73 -2.44 -9.21
N TRP A 3 -2.63 -3.12 -8.49
CA TRP A 3 -2.26 -4.05 -7.42
C TRP A 3 -1.21 -5.09 -7.87
N SER A 4 -1.31 -5.62 -9.09
CA SER A 4 -0.34 -6.57 -9.63
C SER A 4 1.08 -5.99 -9.78
N GLU A 5 1.23 -4.68 -10.02
CA GLU A 5 2.55 -4.04 -10.10
C GLU A 5 3.16 -3.85 -8.72
N VAL A 6 2.32 -3.71 -7.69
CA VAL A 6 2.73 -3.56 -6.29
C VAL A 6 3.25 -4.88 -5.76
N THR A 7 2.55 -5.98 -6.07
CA THR A 7 2.97 -7.32 -5.66
C THR A 7 4.26 -7.78 -6.33
N CYS A 8 4.56 -7.31 -7.56
CA CYS A 8 5.86 -7.57 -8.22
C CYS A 8 7.08 -7.01 -7.48
N ASN A 9 6.93 -5.92 -6.72
CA ASN A 9 7.99 -5.36 -5.89
C ASN A 9 7.49 -5.15 -4.45
N TRP A 10 6.90 -6.21 -3.91
CA TRP A 10 6.21 -6.18 -2.63
C TRP A 10 7.07 -5.67 -1.46
N PRO A 11 8.34 -6.09 -1.27
CA PRO A 11 9.13 -5.61 -0.14
C PRO A 11 9.32 -4.08 -0.13
N ALA A 12 9.55 -3.48 -1.30
CA ALA A 12 9.67 -2.03 -1.43
C ALA A 12 8.31 -1.32 -1.22
N ALA A 13 7.23 -1.91 -1.74
CA ALA A 13 5.88 -1.42 -1.53
C ALA A 13 5.48 -1.45 -0.05
N LEU A 14 5.75 -2.55 0.65
CA LEU A 14 5.50 -2.71 2.09
C LEU A 14 6.29 -1.69 2.92
N ALA A 15 7.53 -1.38 2.51
CA ALA A 15 8.32 -0.36 3.17
C ALA A 15 7.65 1.03 3.10
N ARG A 16 7.13 1.39 1.92
CA ARG A 16 6.41 2.65 1.68
C ARG A 16 5.02 2.66 2.32
N LEU A 17 4.31 1.54 2.30
CA LEU A 17 3.04 1.37 2.99
C LEU A 17 3.20 1.65 4.48
N GLN A 18 4.28 1.19 5.13
CA GLN A 18 4.49 1.48 6.55
C GLN A 18 4.66 2.98 6.84
N VAL A 19 5.18 3.77 5.90
CA VAL A 19 5.27 5.23 6.06
C VAL A 19 3.87 5.86 6.17
N ARG A 20 2.89 5.34 5.41
CA ARG A 20 1.49 5.79 5.45
C ARG A 20 0.69 5.13 6.59
N PHE A 21 0.94 3.85 6.83
CA PHE A 21 0.24 2.97 7.76
C PHE A 21 1.22 2.39 8.79
N PRO A 22 1.58 3.16 9.84
CA PRO A 22 2.64 2.78 10.76
C PRO A 22 2.40 1.48 11.54
N HIS A 23 1.14 1.04 11.66
CA HIS A 23 0.76 -0.16 12.43
C HIS A 23 0.50 -1.40 11.55
N ILE A 24 0.85 -1.33 10.26
CA ILE A 24 0.84 -2.50 9.38
C ILE A 24 1.78 -3.58 9.93
N ASP A 25 1.32 -4.83 9.91
CA ASP A 25 2.10 -5.96 10.42
C ASP A 25 2.99 -6.50 9.30
N ARG A 26 4.27 -6.15 9.34
CA ARG A 26 5.23 -6.59 8.31
C ARG A 26 5.52 -8.08 8.34
N THR A 27 5.26 -8.75 9.47
CA THR A 27 5.49 -10.19 9.59
C THR A 27 4.36 -10.97 8.94
N GLU A 28 3.12 -10.51 9.14
CA GLU A 28 1.94 -11.07 8.47
C GLU A 28 1.97 -10.81 6.95
N PHE A 29 2.42 -9.62 6.56
CA PHE A 29 2.51 -9.21 5.18
C PHE A 29 3.94 -9.33 4.62
N SER A 30 4.75 -10.27 5.11
CA SER A 30 6.09 -10.51 4.53
C SER A 30 6.01 -10.94 3.06
N GLU A 31 4.91 -11.61 2.69
CA GLU A 31 4.55 -11.97 1.33
C GLU A 31 3.37 -11.14 0.82
N PRO A 32 3.26 -10.91 -0.50
CA PRO A 32 2.16 -10.12 -1.06
C PRO A 32 0.81 -10.80 -0.79
N PRO A 33 -0.19 -10.08 -0.27
CA PRO A 33 -1.51 -10.65 -0.12
C PRO A 33 -2.14 -10.92 -1.49
N THR A 34 -2.84 -12.05 -1.61
CA THR A 34 -3.52 -12.45 -2.85
C THR A 34 -4.53 -11.41 -3.33
N ASP A 35 -5.21 -10.75 -2.38
CA ASP A 35 -6.20 -9.72 -2.67
C ASP A 35 -5.94 -8.47 -1.81
N ARG A 36 -6.11 -7.31 -2.44
CA ARG A 36 -6.02 -5.98 -1.82
C ARG A 36 -6.97 -5.82 -0.63
N ARG A 37 -8.15 -6.43 -0.67
CA ARG A 37 -9.14 -6.41 0.43
C ARG A 37 -8.60 -7.02 1.71
N HIS A 38 -7.72 -8.02 1.60
CA HIS A 38 -7.11 -8.63 2.78
C HIS A 38 -6.24 -7.61 3.52
N LEU A 39 -5.41 -6.87 2.77
CA LEU A 39 -4.64 -5.77 3.33
C LEU A 39 -5.54 -4.66 3.88
N ALA A 40 -6.56 -4.24 3.13
CA ALA A 40 -7.47 -3.18 3.57
C ALA A 40 -8.18 -3.54 4.89
N ARG A 41 -8.56 -4.81 5.09
CA ARG A 41 -9.13 -5.27 6.36
C ARG A 41 -8.15 -5.12 7.52
N HIS A 42 -6.89 -5.54 7.33
CA HIS A 42 -5.85 -5.37 8.34
C HIS A 42 -5.63 -3.89 8.68
N LEU A 43 -5.56 -3.05 7.64
CA LEU A 43 -5.40 -1.60 7.83
C LEU A 43 -6.58 -1.02 8.61
N ALA A 44 -7.82 -1.43 8.32
CA ALA A 44 -9.00 -1.03 9.05
C ALA A 44 -8.89 -1.34 10.54
N GLU A 45 -8.55 -2.58 10.88
CA GLU A 45 -8.42 -3.04 12.26
C GLU A 45 -7.30 -2.33 13.04
N ARG A 46 -6.19 -1.96 12.38
CA ARG A 46 -5.00 -1.38 13.03
C ARG A 46 -4.99 0.14 13.10
N HIS A 47 -5.86 0.79 12.32
CA HIS A 47 -5.90 2.25 12.19
C HIS A 47 -7.25 2.87 12.58
N ASP A 48 -8.15 2.10 13.20
CA ASP A 48 -9.50 2.54 13.59
C ASP A 48 -10.30 3.10 12.39
N LEU A 49 -10.13 2.47 11.23
CA LEU A 49 -10.86 2.80 10.01
C LEU A 49 -11.95 1.77 9.75
N THR A 50 -12.98 2.17 9.01
CA THR A 50 -13.89 1.21 8.40
C THR A 50 -13.19 0.48 7.24
N GLN A 51 -13.73 -0.68 6.87
CA GLN A 51 -13.28 -1.43 5.70
C GLN A 51 -13.31 -0.58 4.41
N PHE A 52 -14.30 0.33 4.30
CA PHE A 52 -14.43 1.23 3.15
C PHE A 52 -13.33 2.29 3.15
N GLU A 53 -13.11 2.96 4.28
CA GLU A 53 -12.06 3.98 4.41
C GLU A 53 -10.67 3.39 4.17
N ALA A 54 -10.37 2.22 4.71
CA ALA A 54 -9.10 1.55 4.45
C ALA A 54 -8.92 1.15 2.97
N ASP A 55 -10.00 0.77 2.29
CA ASP A 55 -9.97 0.47 0.86
C ASP A 55 -9.71 1.72 0.01
N GLU A 56 -10.31 2.85 0.37
CA GLU A 56 -10.12 4.15 -0.28
C GLU A 56 -8.72 4.71 -0.02
N GLU A 57 -8.24 4.71 1.22
CA GLU A 57 -6.88 5.13 1.57
C GLU A 57 -5.82 4.31 0.81
N LEU A 58 -6.07 3.01 0.64
CA LEU A 58 -5.20 2.15 -0.14
C LEU A 58 -5.26 2.46 -1.65
N ARG A 59 -6.41 2.88 -2.19
CA ARG A 59 -6.50 3.36 -3.59
C ARG A 59 -5.75 4.68 -3.78
N ASP A 60 -5.91 5.61 -2.85
CA ASP A 60 -5.24 6.90 -2.87
C ASP A 60 -3.72 6.72 -2.80
N TRP A 61 -3.25 5.83 -1.93
CA TRP A 61 -1.84 5.48 -1.87
C TRP A 61 -1.33 4.91 -3.22
N LEU A 62 -2.07 3.97 -3.83
CA LEU A 62 -1.72 3.42 -5.14
C LEU A 62 -1.67 4.48 -6.25
N TYR A 63 -2.55 5.47 -6.18
CA TYR A 63 -2.57 6.60 -7.11
C TYR A 63 -1.33 7.48 -6.94
N VAL A 64 -0.97 7.82 -5.70
CA VAL A 64 0.25 8.60 -5.39
C VAL A 64 1.51 7.86 -5.85
N GLU A 65 1.61 6.55 -5.59
CA GLU A 65 2.75 5.74 -6.06
C GLU A 65 2.85 5.70 -7.60
N ALA A 66 1.70 5.69 -8.29
CA ALA A 66 1.65 5.77 -9.74
C ALA A 66 2.19 7.10 -10.27
N LEU A 67 1.85 8.20 -9.60
CA LEU A 67 2.33 9.53 -9.96
C LEU A 67 3.83 9.66 -9.70
N ALA A 68 4.31 9.18 -8.53
CA ALA A 68 5.72 9.21 -8.18
C ALA A 68 6.62 8.47 -9.18
N ARG A 69 6.10 7.44 -9.85
CA ARG A 69 6.81 6.72 -10.93
C ARG A 69 6.83 7.47 -12.27
N GLN A 70 5.85 8.34 -12.52
CA GLN A 70 5.71 9.08 -13.78
C GLN A 70 6.47 10.41 -13.78
N VAL A 71 6.88 10.89 -12.60
CA VAL A 71 7.79 12.03 -12.51
C VAL A 71 9.20 11.51 -12.82
N PRO A 72 9.78 11.76 -14.01
CA PRO A 72 11.21 11.55 -14.18
C PRO A 72 11.90 12.40 -13.13
N ALA A 73 12.93 11.85 -12.48
CA ALA A 73 13.77 12.61 -11.56
C ALA A 73 14.21 13.90 -12.29
N GLN A 74 13.61 15.02 -11.91
CA GLN A 74 13.95 16.34 -12.43
C GLN A 74 15.31 16.66 -11.82
N GLY A 75 16.35 16.42 -12.62
CA GLY A 75 17.67 17.05 -12.60
C GLY A 75 18.44 17.12 -11.27
N ASP A 76 19.59 16.44 -11.24
CA ASP A 76 20.86 17.09 -10.86
C ASP A 76 21.95 16.63 -11.85
#